data_AF-V9FUH2-F1
#
_entry.id   AF-V9FUH2-F1
#
_cell.length_a   1.000
_cell.length_b   1.000
_cell.length_c   1.000
_cell.angle_alpha   90.00
_cell.angle_beta   90.00
_cell.angle_gamma   90.00
#
_symmetry.space_group_name_H-M   'P 1'
#
loop_
_entity.id
_entity.type
_entity.pdbx_description
1 polymer ?
#
loop_
_entity_poly.entity_id
_entity_poly.type
_entity_poly.pdbx_seq_one_letter_code
_entity_poly.pdbx_strand_id
1 'polypeptide(L)'
;MATLPKGSIEKLLREVVGDDVPISKETIDWVNECAGELLRVIGLEANTIAENASKKENYRISQEHAMAALEVAENGLDNRTNAFLLTRRVLMQNLGMQRYAQEIQELQGSMALESQMKERIASRKAAAKTTSRDELLAEQTALFKQASLKASREGW
;
A
#
# COMPACT_ATOMS: atom_id res chain seq x y z
N MET A 1 10.83 -11.65 10.94
CA MET A 1 9.45 -11.53 10.41
C MET A 1 9.01 -10.09 10.62
N ALA A 2 8.29 -9.50 9.68
CA ALA A 2 7.72 -8.17 9.89
C ALA A 2 6.66 -8.27 11.01
N THR A 3 6.89 -7.58 12.11
CA THR A 3 5.95 -7.53 13.23
C THR A 3 5.06 -6.31 13.03
N LEU A 4 3.75 -6.52 13.02
CA LEU A 4 2.82 -5.40 12.98
C LEU A 4 2.80 -4.72 14.37
N PRO A 5 2.67 -3.39 14.44
CA PRO A 5 2.55 -2.69 15.71
C PRO A 5 1.36 -3.23 16.51
N LYS A 6 1.58 -3.64 17.76
CA LYS A 6 0.54 -4.26 18.60
C LYS A 6 -0.69 -3.35 18.79
N GLY A 7 -0.47 -2.05 18.96
CA GLY A 7 -1.56 -1.07 19.07
C GLY A 7 -2.41 -0.98 17.81
N SER A 8 -1.83 -1.18 16.63
CA SER A 8 -2.59 -1.24 15.37
C SER A 8 -3.45 -2.49 15.29
N ILE A 9 -2.92 -3.65 15.72
CA ILE A 9 -3.70 -4.90 15.78
C ILE A 9 -4.86 -4.75 16.76
N GLU A 10 -4.60 -4.23 17.96
CA GLU A 10 -5.65 -4.03 18.97
C GLU A 10 -6.76 -3.12 18.44
N LYS A 11 -6.39 -2.00 17.78
CA LYS A 11 -7.36 -1.10 17.16
C LYS A 11 -8.23 -1.83 16.12
N LEU A 12 -7.62 -2.59 15.21
CA LEU A 12 -8.34 -3.35 14.19
C LEU A 12 -9.24 -4.43 14.82
N LEU A 13 -8.79 -5.10 15.88
CA LEU A 13 -9.62 -6.08 16.58
C LEU A 13 -10.85 -5.40 17.20
N ARG A 14 -10.70 -4.24 17.83
CA ARG A 14 -11.84 -3.47 18.40
C ARG A 14 -12.84 -3.03 17.32
N GLU A 15 -12.36 -2.66 16.13
CA GLU A 15 -13.23 -2.34 15.00
C GLU A 15 -14.09 -3.53 14.55
N VAL A 16 -13.61 -4.77 14.76
CA VAL A 16 -14.32 -6.00 14.39
C VAL A 16 -15.21 -6.55 15.52
N VAL A 17 -14.70 -6.60 16.76
CA VAL A 17 -15.40 -7.25 17.89
C VAL A 17 -16.16 -6.29 18.81
N GLY A 18 -15.94 -4.97 18.67
CA GLY A 18 -16.49 -3.95 19.55
C GLY A 18 -15.69 -3.75 20.84
N ASP A 19 -16.01 -2.67 21.57
CA ASP A 19 -15.28 -2.29 22.79
C ASP A 19 -15.64 -3.13 24.03
N ASP A 20 -16.79 -3.80 23.99
CA ASP A 20 -17.31 -4.59 25.11
C ASP A 20 -16.64 -5.96 25.25
N VAL A 21 -15.86 -6.38 24.25
CA VAL A 21 -15.16 -7.68 24.25
C VAL A 21 -13.74 -7.50 24.81
N PRO A 22 -13.37 -8.20 25.91
CA PRO A 22 -12.02 -8.14 26.44
C PRO A 22 -11.04 -8.82 25.48
N ILE A 23 -10.04 -8.07 25.03
CA ILE A 23 -8.95 -8.57 24.17
C ILE A 23 -7.71 -8.81 25.04
N SER A 24 -7.26 -10.06 25.10
CA SER A 24 -6.05 -10.40 25.86
C SER A 24 -4.77 -10.04 25.08
N LYS A 25 -3.68 -9.81 25.82
CA LYS A 25 -2.35 -9.61 25.22
C LYS A 25 -1.93 -10.82 24.36
N GLU A 26 -2.25 -12.03 24.81
CA GLU A 26 -1.92 -13.27 24.09
C GLU A 26 -2.66 -13.34 22.75
N THR A 27 -3.94 -12.93 22.72
CA THR A 27 -4.73 -12.85 21.48
C THR A 27 -4.08 -11.91 20.47
N ILE A 28 -3.61 -10.74 20.91
CA ILE A 28 -2.91 -9.78 20.03
C ILE A 28 -1.62 -10.39 19.48
N ASP A 29 -0.88 -11.12 20.31
CA ASP A 29 0.37 -11.77 19.90
C ASP A 29 0.12 -12.90 18.90
N TRP A 30 -0.92 -13.71 19.10
CA TRP A 30 -1.35 -14.74 18.15
C TRP A 30 -1.79 -14.16 16.81
N VAL A 31 -2.59 -13.09 16.82
CA VAL A 31 -3.01 -12.42 15.58
C VAL A 31 -1.81 -11.85 14.83
N ASN A 32 -0.80 -11.33 15.53
CA ASN A 32 0.43 -10.85 14.91
C ASN A 32 1.19 -11.98 14.21
N GLU A 33 1.29 -13.15 14.86
CA GLU A 33 1.90 -14.34 14.27
C GLU A 33 1.12 -14.83 13.05
N CYS A 34 -0.21 -14.91 13.14
CA CYS A 34 -1.07 -15.25 12.00
C CYS A 34 -0.92 -14.27 10.83
N ALA A 35 -0.81 -12.97 11.11
CA ALA A 35 -0.59 -11.97 10.06
C ALA A 35 0.78 -12.14 9.38
N GLY A 36 1.82 -12.47 10.14
CA GLY A 36 3.14 -12.79 9.60
C GLY A 36 3.11 -14.02 8.69
N GLU A 37 2.42 -15.08 9.12
CA GLU A 37 2.26 -16.29 8.31
C GLU A 37 1.40 -16.04 7.06
N LEU A 38 0.33 -15.25 7.16
CA LEU A 38 -0.48 -14.86 6.01
C LEU A 38 0.36 -14.13 4.96
N LEU A 39 1.16 -13.14 5.36
CA LEU A 39 2.08 -12.43 4.47
C LEU A 39 3.09 -13.38 3.81
N ARG A 40 3.59 -14.37 4.56
CA ARG A 40 4.51 -15.38 4.03
C ARG A 40 3.83 -16.23 2.96
N VAL A 41 2.61 -16.71 3.20
CA VAL A 41 1.88 -17.55 2.24
C VAL A 41 1.57 -16.77 0.97
N ILE A 42 1.05 -15.54 1.08
CA ILE A 42 0.78 -14.66 -0.07
C ILE A 42 2.07 -14.38 -0.83
N GLY A 43 3.15 -14.01 -0.13
CA GLY A 43 4.44 -13.71 -0.75
C GLY A 43 5.04 -14.89 -1.51
N LEU A 44 4.93 -16.11 -0.95
CA LEU A 44 5.39 -17.33 -1.63
C LEU A 44 4.58 -17.64 -2.89
N GLU A 45 3.26 -17.43 -2.87
CA GLU A 45 2.42 -17.64 -4.05
C GLU A 45 2.68 -16.58 -5.12
N ALA A 46 2.75 -15.30 -4.74
CA ALA A 46 3.09 -14.21 -5.65
C ALA A 46 4.48 -14.40 -6.27
N ASN A 47 5.45 -14.92 -5.50
CA ASN A 47 6.77 -15.25 -6.01
C ASN A 47 6.71 -16.36 -7.07
N THR A 48 5.96 -17.44 -6.82
CA THR A 48 5.75 -18.50 -7.81
C THR A 48 5.11 -17.98 -9.09
N ILE A 49 4.13 -17.07 -8.99
CA ILE A 49 3.49 -16.45 -10.16
C ILE A 49 4.50 -15.60 -10.94
N ALA A 50 5.26 -14.75 -10.25
CA ALA A 50 6.28 -13.89 -10.86
C ALA A 50 7.39 -14.68 -11.55
N GLU A 51 7.84 -15.78 -10.92
CA GLU A 51 8.82 -16.71 -11.47
C GLU A 51 8.32 -17.35 -12.76
N ASN A 52 7.10 -17.90 -12.74
CA ASN A 52 6.50 -18.55 -13.90
C ASN A 52 6.21 -17.59 -15.06
N ALA A 53 5.92 -16.32 -14.78
CA ALA A 53 5.69 -15.29 -15.79
C ALA A 53 7.00 -14.76 -16.41
N SER A 54 8.14 -14.94 -15.74
CA SER A 54 9.43 -14.40 -16.17
C SER A 54 10.24 -15.40 -16.99
N LYS A 55 10.86 -14.91 -18.06
CA LYS A 55 11.92 -15.65 -18.79
C LYS A 55 13.33 -15.31 -18.28
N LYS A 56 13.43 -14.37 -17.34
CA LYS A 56 14.70 -13.86 -16.78
C LYS A 56 14.89 -14.36 -15.36
N GLU A 57 16.12 -14.67 -15.02
CA GLU A 57 16.54 -15.14 -13.69
C GLU A 57 16.30 -14.08 -12.59
N ASN A 58 16.48 -12.79 -12.90
CA ASN A 58 16.18 -11.68 -12.00
C ASN A 58 14.79 -11.11 -12.28
N TYR A 59 13.76 -11.75 -11.71
CA TYR A 59 12.39 -11.23 -11.70
C TYR A 59 12.10 -10.44 -10.43
N ARG A 60 11.05 -9.61 -10.48
CA ARG A 60 10.56 -8.86 -9.32
C ARG A 60 9.09 -9.19 -9.12
N ILE A 61 8.71 -9.36 -7.86
CA ILE A 61 7.31 -9.38 -7.48
C ILE A 61 6.76 -7.97 -7.67
N SER A 62 5.62 -7.88 -8.34
CA SER A 62 4.90 -6.66 -8.65
C SER A 62 3.46 -6.82 -8.17
N GLN A 63 2.70 -5.73 -8.22
CA GLN A 63 1.35 -5.70 -7.69
C GLN A 63 0.44 -6.71 -8.39
N GLU A 64 0.54 -6.86 -9.71
CA GLU A 64 -0.22 -7.83 -10.48
C GLU A 64 0.03 -9.28 -10.02
N HIS A 65 1.25 -9.61 -9.61
CA HIS A 65 1.57 -10.93 -9.07
C HIS A 65 0.92 -11.16 -7.69
N ALA A 66 0.85 -10.12 -6.85
CA ALA A 66 0.18 -10.18 -5.56
C ALA A 66 -1.35 -10.28 -5.70
N MET A 67 -1.94 -9.52 -6.64
CA MET A 67 -3.37 -9.62 -6.96
C MET A 67 -3.73 -10.99 -7.49
N ALA A 68 -2.94 -11.51 -8.44
CA ALA A 68 -3.13 -12.86 -8.96
C ALA A 68 -3.00 -13.91 -7.85
N ALA A 69 -2.09 -13.76 -6.87
CA ALA A 69 -1.99 -14.69 -5.75
C ALA A 69 -3.27 -14.73 -4.88
N LEU A 70 -3.99 -13.61 -4.77
CA LEU A 70 -5.28 -13.54 -4.07
C LEU A 70 -6.44 -14.11 -4.91
N GLU A 71 -6.37 -13.99 -6.24
CA GLU A 71 -7.38 -14.47 -7.21
C GLU A 71 -7.25 -15.96 -7.59
N VAL A 72 -6.03 -16.51 -7.61
CA VAL A 72 -5.69 -17.90 -8.07
C VAL A 72 -6.34 -19.01 -7.22
N ALA A 73 -7.10 -18.65 -6.18
CA ALA A 73 -7.98 -19.56 -5.46
C ALA A 73 -9.06 -20.26 -6.33
N GLU A 74 -9.33 -19.80 -7.56
CA GLU A 74 -10.45 -20.30 -8.38
C GLU A 74 -10.04 -21.07 -9.66
N ASN A 75 -8.88 -20.78 -10.25
CA ASN A 75 -8.48 -21.39 -11.52
C ASN A 75 -7.80 -22.75 -11.32
N GLY A 76 -8.62 -23.80 -11.31
CA GLY A 76 -8.33 -25.20 -11.63
C GLY A 76 -6.97 -25.76 -11.20
N LEU A 77 -6.99 -26.64 -10.18
CA LEU A 77 -5.89 -27.57 -9.89
C LEU A 77 -5.51 -28.34 -11.17
N ASP A 78 -4.41 -27.97 -11.80
CA ASP A 78 -3.80 -28.85 -12.78
C ASP A 78 -3.13 -30.00 -12.02
N ASN A 79 -3.36 -31.25 -12.44
CA ASN A 79 -2.88 -32.47 -11.77
C ASN A 79 -1.33 -32.61 -11.68
N ARG A 80 -0.58 -31.54 -11.97
CA ARG A 80 0.88 -31.44 -11.90
C ARG A 80 1.38 -30.51 -10.79
N THR A 81 0.50 -29.86 -10.02
CA THR A 81 0.93 -28.94 -8.98
C THR A 81 1.62 -29.69 -7.82
N ASN A 82 2.80 -29.23 -7.39
CA ASN A 82 3.48 -29.77 -6.20
C ASN A 82 2.55 -29.72 -4.98
N ALA A 83 2.59 -30.72 -4.10
CA ALA A 83 1.76 -30.80 -2.90
C ALA A 83 1.81 -29.53 -2.02
N PHE A 84 2.96 -28.85 -1.97
CA PHE A 84 3.12 -27.60 -1.24
C PHE A 84 2.31 -26.43 -1.83
N LEU A 85 2.21 -26.36 -3.17
CA LEU A 85 1.44 -25.33 -3.87
C LEU A 85 -0.07 -25.52 -3.66
N LEU A 86 -0.51 -26.77 -3.68
CA LEU A 86 -1.89 -27.16 -3.38
C LEU A 86 -2.34 -26.68 -2.01
N THR A 87 -1.53 -26.92 -0.97
CA THR A 87 -1.89 -26.51 0.40
C THR A 87 -2.08 -24.99 0.51
N ARG A 88 -1.20 -24.19 -0.11
CA ARG A 88 -1.31 -22.73 -0.07
C ARG A 88 -2.55 -22.22 -0.79
N ARG A 89 -2.86 -22.77 -1.97
CA ARG A 89 -4.04 -22.37 -2.75
C ARG A 89 -5.35 -22.76 -2.08
N VAL A 90 -5.44 -23.98 -1.54
CA VAL A 90 -6.62 -24.42 -0.76
C VAL A 90 -6.82 -23.55 0.47
N LEU A 91 -5.73 -23.16 1.16
CA LEU A 91 -5.82 -22.22 2.28
C LEU A 91 -6.39 -20.87 1.83
N MET A 92 -5.91 -20.29 0.72
CA MET A 92 -6.41 -19.02 0.19
C MET A 92 -7.89 -19.09 -0.22
N GLN A 93 -8.30 -20.22 -0.82
CA GLN A 93 -9.70 -20.47 -1.18
C GLN A 93 -10.59 -20.57 0.06
N ASN A 94 -10.18 -21.34 1.08
CA ASN A 94 -10.93 -21.49 2.33
C ASN A 94 -11.06 -20.18 3.10
N LEU A 95 -10.06 -19.29 3.01
CA LEU A 95 -10.09 -17.96 3.61
C LEU A 95 -10.90 -16.95 2.78
N GLY A 96 -11.40 -17.32 1.59
CA GLY A 96 -12.20 -16.45 0.73
C GLY A 96 -11.44 -15.22 0.23
N MET A 97 -10.14 -15.36 -0.02
CA MET A 97 -9.24 -14.23 -0.29
C MET A 97 -9.56 -13.47 -1.58
N GLN A 98 -10.34 -14.07 -2.47
CA GLN A 98 -10.88 -13.44 -3.68
C GLN A 98 -11.71 -12.19 -3.39
N ARG A 99 -12.52 -12.18 -2.32
CA ARG A 99 -13.30 -10.99 -1.95
C ARG A 99 -12.38 -9.81 -1.65
N TYR A 100 -11.28 -10.07 -0.95
CA TYR A 100 -10.28 -9.04 -0.66
C TYR A 100 -9.57 -8.56 -1.94
N ALA A 101 -9.35 -9.43 -2.93
CA ALA A 101 -8.82 -8.99 -4.22
C ALA A 101 -9.74 -7.95 -4.89
N GLN A 102 -11.05 -8.19 -4.88
CA GLN A 102 -12.04 -7.24 -5.44
C GLN A 102 -12.03 -5.91 -4.68
N GLU A 103 -12.12 -5.95 -3.34
CA GLU A 103 -12.08 -4.76 -2.49
C GLU A 103 -10.78 -3.95 -2.69
N ILE A 104 -9.63 -4.63 -2.78
CA ILE A 104 -8.34 -3.99 -3.04
C ILE A 104 -8.33 -3.29 -4.42
N GLN A 105 -8.90 -3.94 -5.43
CA GLN A 105 -8.97 -3.36 -6.78
C GLN A 105 -9.86 -2.10 -6.82
N GLU A 106 -10.99 -2.12 -6.11
CA GLU A 106 -11.89 -0.96 -5.98
C GLU A 106 -11.21 0.20 -5.25
N LEU A 107 -10.53 -0.07 -4.14
CA LEU A 107 -9.77 0.92 -3.39
C LEU A 107 -8.64 1.54 -4.23
N GLN A 108 -7.92 0.72 -5.00
CA GLN A 108 -6.88 1.22 -5.91
C GLN A 108 -7.45 2.11 -7.02
N GLY A 109 -8.61 1.73 -7.59
CA GLY A 109 -9.31 2.55 -8.57
C GLY A 109 -9.67 3.93 -8.03
N SER A 110 -10.22 3.98 -6.81
CA SER A 110 -10.57 5.26 -6.16
C SER A 110 -9.34 6.12 -5.83
N MET A 111 -8.28 5.53 -5.28
CA MET A 111 -7.03 6.26 -4.99
C MET A 111 -6.35 6.80 -6.25
N ALA A 112 -6.33 6.03 -7.34
CA ALA A 112 -5.78 6.47 -8.61
C ALA A 112 -6.56 7.66 -9.18
N LEU A 113 -7.89 7.63 -9.07
CA LEU A 113 -8.76 8.72 -9.49
C LEU A 113 -8.51 9.99 -8.68
N GLU A 114 -8.39 9.88 -7.36
CA GLU A 114 -8.05 11.01 -6.48
C GLU A 114 -6.70 11.62 -6.81
N SER A 115 -5.68 10.79 -7.05
CA SER A 115 -4.33 11.24 -7.39
C SER A 115 -4.34 12.03 -8.71
N GLN A 116 -4.98 11.49 -9.75
CA GLN A 116 -5.14 12.19 -11.02
C GLN A 116 -5.91 13.50 -10.86
N MET A 117 -6.93 13.54 -10.01
CA MET A 117 -7.70 14.76 -9.76
C MET A 117 -6.84 15.82 -9.06
N LYS A 118 -6.06 15.44 -8.04
CA LYS A 118 -5.10 16.32 -7.35
C LYS A 118 -4.05 16.86 -8.31
N GLU A 119 -3.50 16.00 -9.17
CA GLU A 119 -2.51 16.39 -10.18
C GLU A 119 -3.10 17.37 -11.19
N ARG A 120 -4.30 17.10 -11.73
CA ARG A 120 -5.00 18.05 -12.63
C ARG A 120 -5.28 19.39 -11.97
N ILE A 121 -5.69 19.42 -10.70
CA ILE A 121 -5.92 20.66 -9.96
C ILE A 121 -4.59 21.40 -9.74
N ALA A 122 -3.51 20.70 -9.37
CA ALA A 122 -2.19 21.28 -9.19
C ALA A 122 -1.64 21.87 -10.50
N SER A 123 -1.73 21.14 -11.61
CA SER A 123 -1.32 21.61 -12.94
C SER A 123 -2.14 22.81 -13.41
N ARG A 124 -3.47 22.81 -13.19
CA ARG A 124 -4.32 23.97 -13.50
C ARG A 124 -3.98 25.19 -12.65
N LYS A 125 -3.72 25.00 -11.35
CA LYS A 125 -3.30 26.08 -10.45
C LYS A 125 -1.94 26.63 -10.84
N ALA A 126 -0.99 25.78 -11.24
CA ALA A 126 0.30 26.19 -11.76
C ALA A 126 0.17 26.98 -13.08
N ALA A 127 -0.69 26.53 -13.99
CA ALA A 127 -0.95 27.21 -15.26
C ALA A 127 -1.73 28.53 -15.10
N ALA A 128 -2.59 28.67 -14.08
CA ALA A 128 -3.30 29.91 -13.77
C ALA A 128 -2.41 30.94 -13.05
N LYS A 129 -1.32 30.50 -12.41
CA LYS A 129 -0.34 31.35 -11.72
C LYS A 129 0.82 31.76 -12.64
N THR A 130 0.54 32.00 -13.92
CA THR A 130 1.53 32.53 -14.89
C THR A 130 1.85 33.99 -14.60
N THR A 131 2.44 34.28 -13.45
CA THR A 131 3.45 35.34 -13.35
C THR A 131 4.69 34.81 -14.08
N SER A 132 5.31 35.63 -14.93
CA SER A 132 6.48 35.17 -15.67
C SER A 132 7.61 34.79 -14.68
N ARG A 133 8.53 33.91 -15.09
CA ARG A 133 9.69 33.54 -14.26
C ARG A 133 10.42 34.77 -13.72
N ASP A 134 10.53 35.81 -14.54
CA ASP A 134 11.25 37.04 -14.21
C ASP A 134 10.50 37.89 -13.17
N GLU A 135 9.16 37.91 -13.22
CA GLU A 135 8.32 38.57 -12.22
C GLU A 135 8.43 37.86 -10.86
N LEU A 136 8.41 36.53 -10.84
CA LEU A 136 8.62 35.74 -9.62
C LEU A 136 10.01 35.95 -9.02
N LEU A 137 11.04 36.10 -9.87
CA LEU A 137 12.41 36.35 -9.41
C LEU A 137 12.54 37.75 -8.78
N ALA A 138 11.90 38.75 -9.38
CA ALA A 138 11.86 40.11 -8.86
C ALA A 138 11.13 40.16 -7.50
N GLU A 139 9.99 39.49 -7.38
CA GLU A 139 9.22 39.40 -6.13
C GLU A 139 10.02 38.69 -5.02
N GLN A 140 10.64 37.55 -5.32
CA GLN A 140 11.51 36.84 -4.38
C GLN A 140 12.67 37.73 -3.90
N THR A 141 13.32 38.42 -4.84
CA THR A 141 14.47 39.28 -4.52
C THR A 141 14.06 40.48 -3.66
N ALA A 142 12.87 41.06 -3.90
CA ALA A 142 12.33 42.13 -3.10
C ALA A 142 12.02 41.66 -1.66
N LEU A 143 11.41 40.49 -1.51
CA LEU A 143 11.13 39.87 -0.21
C LEU A 143 12.41 39.57 0.57
N PHE A 144 13.46 39.04 -0.09
CA PHE A 144 14.75 38.80 0.56
C PHE A 144 15.44 40.09 0.99
N LYS A 145 15.40 41.14 0.17
CA LYS A 145 15.92 42.46 0.57
C LYS A 145 15.15 43.03 1.76
N GLN A 146 13.82 42.93 1.76
CA GLN A 146 12.98 43.40 2.86
C GLN A 146 13.27 42.63 4.15
N ALA A 147 13.38 41.29 4.06
CA ALA A 147 13.72 40.44 5.20
C ALA A 147 15.13 40.73 5.73
N SER A 148 16.12 40.92 4.85
CA SER A 148 17.49 41.29 5.22
C SER A 148 17.53 42.66 5.92
N LEU A 149 16.85 43.67 5.38
CA LEU A 149 16.76 44.99 6.01
C LEU A 149 16.06 44.94 7.37
N LYS A 150 15.04 44.10 7.51
CA LYS A 150 14.35 43.88 8.77
C LYS A 150 15.27 43.19 9.79
N ALA A 151 15.99 42.14 9.40
CA ALA A 151 16.95 41.45 10.26
C ALA A 151 18.07 42.39 10.74
N SER A 152 18.63 43.21 9.84
CA SER A 152 19.63 44.22 10.22
C SER A 152 19.07 45.31 11.14
N ARG A 153 17.78 45.68 11.01
CA ARG A 153 17.10 46.60 11.95
C ARG A 153 16.84 45.97 13.32
N GLU A 154 16.57 44.67 13.35
CA GLU A 154 16.24 43.92 14.56
C GLU A 154 17.49 43.34 15.25
N GLY A 155 18.69 43.57 14.70
CA GLY A 155 19.97 43.24 15.33
C GLY A 155 20.40 41.78 15.22
N TRP A 156 19.91 41.07 14.21
CA TRP A 156 20.35 39.71 13.85
C TRP A 156 21.47 39.72 12.82
#